data_AF-A0A9E0Y1H1-F1
#
_entry.id   AF-A0A9E0Y1H1-F1
#
_cell.length_a   1.000
_cell.length_b   1.000
_cell.length_c   1.000
_cell.angle_alpha   90.00
_cell.angle_beta   90.00
_cell.angle_gamma   90.00
#
_symmetry.space_group_name_H-M   'P 1'
#
loop_
_entity.id
_entity.type
_entity.pdbx_description
1 polymer ?
#
loop_
_entity_poly.entity_id
_entity_poly.type
_entity_poly.pdbx_seq_one_letter_code
_entity_poly.pdbx_strand_id
1 'polypeptide(L)'
;MSLRHVLDRYYGTFRTWKLGYVLLNLFNRKKLRHAEAMYRKYSVKQSVLMPISSEKLPRTVIGTPWLDGPDGVEKMAAHPGFQRFDTGTQQALLRWPADGFVVLRGLFTQDEVAAINAEIDRLIRDKVVDFNFTGRKIMFAFHHSELLRKYTHDRRILDVMDFLLGKRMKVFQSINFLTGSEQHAHSD
;
A
#
# COMPACT_ATOMS: atom_id res chain seq x y z
N MET A 1 7.26 26.89 -10.75
CA MET A 1 6.42 26.07 -9.85
C MET A 1 4.98 26.16 -10.34
N SER A 2 4.32 25.03 -10.62
CA SER A 2 2.91 25.01 -11.03
C SER A 2 2.00 25.46 -9.87
N LEU A 3 0.88 26.12 -10.18
CA LEU A 3 -0.16 26.49 -9.20
C LEU A 3 -0.64 25.26 -8.39
N ARG A 4 -0.64 24.08 -9.02
CA ARG A 4 -0.90 22.80 -8.34
C ARG A 4 0.06 22.54 -7.19
N HIS A 5 1.37 22.71 -7.40
CA HIS A 5 2.38 22.45 -6.37
C HIS A 5 2.30 23.44 -5.19
N VAL A 6 1.89 24.68 -5.46
CA VAL A 6 1.62 25.67 -4.40
C VAL A 6 0.39 25.25 -3.61
N LEU A 7 -0.71 24.92 -4.28
CA LEU A 7 -1.92 24.46 -3.62
C LEU A 7 -1.69 23.19 -2.80
N ASP A 8 -0.99 22.19 -3.33
CA ASP A 8 -0.68 20.93 -2.62
C ASP A 8 0.14 21.17 -1.34
N ARG A 9 1.06 22.14 -1.36
CA ARG A 9 1.88 22.51 -0.19
C ARG A 9 1.04 23.10 0.94
N TYR A 10 0.03 23.93 0.62
CA TYR A 10 -0.81 24.59 1.62
C TYR A 10 -2.11 23.84 1.93
N TYR A 11 -2.55 22.94 1.05
CA TYR A 11 -3.73 22.10 1.24
C TYR A 11 -3.62 21.22 2.49
N GLY A 12 -2.41 20.75 2.81
CA GLY A 12 -2.15 20.02 4.06
C GLY A 12 -2.48 20.85 5.31
N THR A 13 -2.12 22.13 5.33
CA THR A 13 -2.37 23.03 6.47
C THR A 13 -3.84 23.43 6.60
N PHE A 14 -4.58 23.60 5.50
CA PHE A 14 -6.02 23.88 5.57
C PHE A 14 -6.84 22.64 5.96
N ARG A 15 -6.34 21.44 5.64
CA ARG A 15 -6.98 20.16 6.00
C ARG A 15 -6.78 19.78 7.46
N THR A 16 -5.76 20.32 8.15
CA THR A 16 -5.57 20.10 9.59
C THR A 16 -6.58 20.89 10.43
N TRP A 17 -7.21 21.92 9.85
CA TRP A 17 -8.30 22.63 10.49
C TRP A 17 -9.56 21.75 10.45
N LYS A 18 -9.95 21.23 11.61
CA LYS A 18 -11.10 20.31 11.75
C LYS A 18 -12.35 20.82 11.06
N LEU A 19 -12.62 22.13 11.11
CA LEU A 19 -13.75 22.76 10.45
C LEU A 19 -13.68 22.63 8.92
N GLY A 20 -12.52 22.93 8.32
CA GLY A 20 -12.31 22.80 6.88
C GLY A 20 -12.47 21.36 6.41
N TYR A 21 -11.95 20.39 7.17
CA TYR A 21 -12.14 18.97 6.90
C TYR A 21 -13.62 18.56 6.92
N VAL A 22 -14.37 18.97 7.94
CA VAL A 22 -15.80 18.65 8.08
C VAL A 22 -16.62 19.27 6.95
N LEU A 23 -16.38 20.54 6.63
CA LEU A 23 -17.06 21.23 5.53
C LEU A 23 -16.77 20.55 4.19
N LEU A 24 -15.50 20.23 3.91
CA LEU A 24 -15.10 19.52 2.70
C LEU A 24 -15.84 18.18 2.58
N ASN A 25 -15.91 17.41 3.67
CA ASN A 25 -16.64 16.15 3.71
C ASN A 25 -18.15 16.32 3.52
N LEU A 26 -18.73 17.38 4.09
CA LEU A 26 -20.14 17.71 3.93
C LEU A 26 -20.47 18.00 2.46
N PHE A 27 -19.68 18.84 1.79
CA PHE A 27 -19.84 19.14 0.37
C PHE A 27 -19.60 17.90 -0.53
N ASN A 28 -18.80 16.94 -0.06
CA ASN A 28 -18.51 15.70 -0.78
C ASN A 28 -19.30 14.48 -0.26
N ARG A 29 -20.38 14.67 0.51
CA ARG A 29 -21.09 13.58 1.20
C ARG A 29 -21.49 12.40 0.31
N LYS A 30 -21.85 12.65 -0.96
CA LYS A 30 -22.17 11.58 -1.93
C LYS A 30 -21.00 10.60 -2.14
N LYS A 31 -19.75 11.08 -2.09
CA LYS A 31 -18.53 10.27 -2.21
C LYS A 31 -18.27 9.44 -0.94
N LEU A 32 -18.85 9.82 0.20
CA LEU A 32 -18.68 9.14 1.49
C LEU A 32 -19.64 7.98 1.72
N ARG A 33 -20.58 7.71 0.81
CA ARG A 33 -21.57 6.62 0.95
C ARG A 33 -20.93 5.25 1.23
N HIS A 34 -19.81 4.97 0.57
CA HIS A 34 -19.08 3.73 0.81
C HIS A 34 -18.48 3.68 2.22
N ALA A 35 -17.88 4.78 2.68
CA ALA A 35 -17.35 4.90 4.04
C ALA A 35 -18.47 4.76 5.08
N GLU A 36 -19.63 5.38 4.85
CA GLU A 36 -20.81 5.25 5.74
C GLU A 36 -21.27 3.78 5.83
N ALA A 37 -21.29 3.07 4.71
CA ALA A 37 -21.62 1.64 4.68
C ALA A 37 -20.59 0.80 5.46
N MET A 38 -19.29 1.10 5.31
CA MET A 38 -18.23 0.42 6.07
C MET A 38 -18.31 0.71 7.57
N TYR A 39 -18.58 1.96 7.96
CA TYR A 39 -18.72 2.34 9.37
C TYR A 39 -19.87 1.57 10.01
N ARG A 40 -21.01 1.42 9.31
CA ARG A 40 -22.12 0.57 9.77
C ARG A 40 -21.72 -0.90 9.87
N LYS A 41 -21.09 -1.45 8.82
CA LYS A 41 -20.64 -2.85 8.78
C LYS A 41 -19.71 -3.20 9.94
N TYR A 42 -18.80 -2.30 10.28
CA TYR A 42 -17.81 -2.49 11.34
C TYR A 42 -18.22 -1.82 12.66
N SER A 43 -19.47 -1.39 12.83
CA SER A 43 -19.96 -0.77 14.08
C SER A 43 -19.12 0.41 14.59
N VAL A 44 -18.53 1.19 13.67
CA VAL A 44 -17.77 2.40 14.00
C VAL A 44 -18.73 3.49 14.46
N LYS A 45 -18.66 3.86 15.74
CA LYS A 45 -19.54 4.85 16.36
C LYS A 45 -19.04 6.29 16.15
N GLN A 46 -18.86 6.68 14.89
CA GLN A 46 -18.43 8.02 14.52
C GLN A 46 -19.06 8.48 13.20
N SER A 47 -19.25 9.79 13.02
CA SER A 47 -19.62 10.36 11.73
C SER A 47 -18.47 10.28 10.73
N VAL A 48 -18.77 9.90 9.48
CA VAL A 48 -17.83 9.95 8.36
C VAL A 48 -17.38 11.37 8.01
N LEU A 49 -18.09 12.39 8.51
CA LEU A 49 -17.72 13.79 8.31
C LEU A 49 -16.55 14.19 9.21
N MET A 50 -16.34 13.47 10.32
CA MET A 50 -15.31 13.77 11.32
C MET A 50 -14.04 12.95 11.08
N PRO A 51 -12.85 13.46 11.43
CA PRO A 51 -11.61 12.69 11.39
C PRO A 51 -11.71 11.50 12.35
N ILE A 52 -11.36 10.30 11.89
CA ILE A 52 -11.40 9.07 12.71
C ILE A 52 -10.06 8.83 13.40
N SER A 53 -10.10 8.47 14.69
CA SER A 53 -8.94 7.99 15.44
C SER A 53 -9.05 6.48 15.68
N SER A 54 -7.91 5.84 15.90
CA SER A 54 -7.81 4.40 16.21
C SER A 54 -8.63 4.02 17.46
N GLU A 55 -8.76 4.91 18.44
CA GLU A 55 -9.57 4.71 19.65
C GLU A 55 -11.06 4.47 19.37
N LYS A 56 -11.56 4.99 18.25
CA LYS A 56 -12.97 4.88 17.84
C LYS A 56 -13.22 3.68 16.93
N LEU A 57 -12.15 2.99 16.53
CA LEU A 57 -12.26 1.74 15.80
C LEU A 57 -12.58 0.60 16.77
N PRO A 58 -13.45 -0.34 16.36
CA PRO A 58 -13.71 -1.54 17.15
C PRO A 58 -12.42 -2.36 17.30
N ARG A 59 -12.10 -2.80 18.51
CA ARG A 59 -10.87 -3.58 18.78
C ARG A 59 -10.94 -5.04 18.30
N THR A 60 -12.12 -5.53 17.93
CA THR A 60 -12.43 -6.97 17.92
C THR A 60 -12.96 -7.53 16.60
N VAL A 61 -12.80 -6.84 15.46
CA VAL A 61 -13.46 -7.31 14.21
C VAL A 61 -12.64 -8.29 13.40
N ILE A 62 -11.36 -8.52 13.75
CA ILE A 62 -10.49 -9.38 12.97
C ILE A 62 -9.77 -10.30 13.96
N GLY A 63 -9.94 -11.61 13.80
CA GLY A 63 -9.17 -12.59 14.56
C GLY A 63 -7.67 -12.37 14.36
N THR A 64 -6.87 -12.88 15.30
CA THR A 64 -5.41 -12.85 15.21
C THR A 64 -4.96 -13.39 13.85
N PRO A 65 -4.07 -12.69 13.12
CA PRO A 65 -3.49 -13.23 11.90
C PRO A 65 -2.94 -14.64 12.13
N TRP A 66 -3.08 -15.52 11.14
CA TRP A 66 -2.87 -16.95 11.33
C TRP A 66 -1.42 -17.34 11.69
N LEU A 67 -0.46 -16.44 11.43
CA LEU A 67 0.95 -16.58 11.76
C LEU A 67 1.36 -15.83 13.05
N ASP A 68 0.48 -15.03 13.62
CA ASP A 68 0.76 -14.21 14.81
C ASP A 68 0.57 -15.07 16.07
N GLY A 69 1.46 -16.05 16.25
CA GLY A 69 1.48 -16.98 17.37
C GLY A 69 2.83 -17.67 17.50
N PRO A 70 3.11 -18.29 18.67
CA PRO A 70 4.40 -18.95 18.92
C PRO A 70 4.65 -20.16 18.00
N ASP A 71 3.60 -20.73 17.42
CA ASP A 71 3.62 -21.86 16.49
C ASP A 71 3.47 -21.43 15.02
N GLY A 72 3.66 -20.14 14.71
CA GLY A 72 3.45 -19.58 13.38
C GLY A 72 4.36 -20.18 12.31
N VAL A 73 5.61 -20.48 12.65
CA VAL A 73 6.58 -21.08 11.72
C VAL A 73 6.20 -22.52 11.40
N GLU A 74 5.82 -23.31 12.41
CA GLU A 74 5.38 -24.69 12.26
C GLU A 74 4.09 -24.76 11.42
N LYS A 75 3.12 -23.88 11.72
CA LYS A 75 1.89 -23.73 10.93
C LYS A 75 2.20 -23.38 9.48
N MET A 76 3.14 -22.48 9.24
CA MET A 76 3.55 -22.08 7.90
C MET A 76 4.15 -23.25 7.13
N ALA A 77 5.11 -23.97 7.73
CA ALA A 77 5.78 -25.09 7.11
C ALA A 77 4.83 -26.26 6.79
N ALA A 78 3.83 -26.49 7.64
CA ALA A 78 2.81 -27.52 7.44
C ALA A 78 1.71 -27.11 6.43
N HIS A 79 1.59 -25.82 6.09
CA HIS A 79 0.51 -25.34 5.23
C HIS A 79 0.73 -25.79 3.76
N PRO A 80 -0.26 -26.41 3.08
CA PRO A 80 -0.08 -26.90 1.70
C PRO A 80 0.33 -25.80 0.70
N GLY A 81 -0.12 -24.57 0.93
CA GLY A 81 0.26 -23.40 0.14
C GLY A 81 1.75 -23.06 0.17
N PHE A 82 2.47 -23.44 1.23
CA PHE A 82 3.91 -23.20 1.36
C PHE A 82 4.73 -23.98 0.32
N GLN A 83 4.29 -25.19 0.00
CA GLN A 83 4.95 -26.09 -0.96
C GLN A 83 4.89 -25.60 -2.41
N ARG A 84 4.10 -24.55 -2.69
CA ARG A 84 4.00 -23.96 -4.03
C ARG A 84 5.13 -23.00 -4.37
N PHE A 85 5.83 -22.50 -3.36
CA PHE A 85 6.95 -21.58 -3.55
C PHE A 85 8.24 -22.35 -3.80
N ASP A 86 9.17 -21.75 -4.54
CA ASP A 86 10.52 -22.30 -4.68
C ASP A 86 11.26 -22.28 -3.34
N THR A 87 12.35 -23.05 -3.27
CA THR A 87 13.14 -23.22 -2.05
C THR A 87 13.68 -21.89 -1.48
N GLY A 88 14.05 -20.94 -2.35
CA GLY A 88 14.55 -19.64 -1.92
C GLY A 88 13.46 -18.81 -1.24
N THR A 89 12.27 -18.76 -1.84
CA THR A 89 11.11 -18.10 -1.23
C THR A 89 10.66 -18.81 0.05
N GLN A 90 10.64 -20.15 0.08
CA GLN A 90 10.32 -20.91 1.31
C GLN A 90 11.22 -20.54 2.47
N GLN A 91 12.54 -20.50 2.25
CA GLN A 91 13.52 -20.11 3.28
C GLN A 91 13.31 -18.67 3.75
N ALA A 92 13.00 -17.75 2.84
CA ALA A 92 12.74 -16.35 3.19
C ALA A 92 11.43 -16.20 4.01
N LEU A 93 10.40 -16.99 3.68
CA LEU A 93 9.12 -16.98 4.39
C LEU A 93 9.24 -17.50 5.83
N LEU A 94 10.00 -18.57 6.05
CA LEU A 94 10.21 -19.11 7.41
C LEU A 94 10.87 -18.11 8.36
N ARG A 95 11.63 -17.15 7.82
CA ARG A 95 12.26 -16.08 8.60
C ARG A 95 11.35 -14.90 8.89
N TRP A 96 10.24 -14.75 8.16
CA TRP A 96 9.32 -13.61 8.29
C TRP A 96 8.90 -13.32 9.73
N PRO A 97 8.48 -14.30 10.57
CA PRO A 97 8.03 -14.00 11.92
C PRO A 97 9.12 -13.40 12.81
N ALA A 98 10.39 -13.72 12.54
CA ALA A 98 11.53 -13.19 13.28
C ALA A 98 12.05 -11.86 12.69
N ASP A 99 12.13 -11.76 11.36
CA ASP A 99 12.74 -10.61 10.68
C ASP A 99 11.75 -9.46 10.46
N GLY A 100 10.44 -9.76 10.36
CA GLY A 100 9.40 -8.78 10.00
C GLY A 100 9.40 -8.35 8.53
N PHE A 101 10.25 -8.94 7.69
CA PHE A 101 10.33 -8.70 6.24
C PHE A 101 10.69 -9.98 5.46
N VAL A 102 10.35 -10.04 4.17
CA VAL A 102 10.74 -11.12 3.24
C VAL A 102 11.56 -10.53 2.09
N VAL A 103 12.67 -11.18 1.74
CA VAL A 103 13.48 -10.83 0.57
C VAL A 103 13.31 -11.88 -0.53
N LEU A 104 12.61 -11.53 -1.60
CA LEU A 104 12.45 -12.36 -2.78
C LEU A 104 13.60 -12.07 -3.77
N ARG A 105 14.69 -12.82 -3.65
CA ARG A 105 15.91 -12.59 -4.45
C ARG A 105 15.71 -13.00 -5.90
N GLY A 106 16.13 -12.15 -6.83
CA GLY A 106 16.07 -12.45 -8.26
C GLY A 106 14.65 -12.60 -8.81
N LEU A 107 13.64 -12.02 -8.14
CA LEU A 107 12.24 -12.16 -8.54
C LEU A 107 11.96 -11.69 -9.97
N PHE A 108 12.64 -10.62 -10.38
CA PHE A 108 12.56 -10.02 -11.70
C PHE A 108 13.88 -10.21 -12.43
N THR A 109 13.79 -10.46 -13.74
CA THR A 109 14.97 -10.52 -14.61
C THR A 109 15.54 -9.11 -14.86
N GLN A 110 16.77 -9.04 -15.35
CA GLN A 110 17.40 -7.75 -15.70
C GLN A 110 16.59 -6.99 -16.75
N ASP A 111 16.03 -7.68 -17.73
CA ASP A 111 15.21 -7.08 -18.79
C ASP A 111 13.89 -6.53 -18.25
N GLU A 112 13.25 -7.23 -17.32
CA GLU A 112 12.02 -6.75 -16.66
C GLU A 112 12.30 -5.47 -15.86
N VAL A 113 13.41 -5.46 -15.10
CA VAL A 113 13.84 -4.28 -14.33
C VAL A 113 14.16 -3.11 -15.27
N ALA A 114 14.89 -3.36 -16.35
CA ALA A 114 15.23 -2.34 -17.35
C ALA A 114 13.98 -1.75 -18.00
N ALA A 115 12.99 -2.59 -18.35
CA ALA A 115 11.73 -2.14 -18.92
C ALA A 115 10.92 -1.26 -17.95
N ILE A 116 10.85 -1.65 -16.67
CA ILE A 116 10.18 -0.85 -15.62
C ILE A 116 10.83 0.53 -15.48
N ASN A 117 12.17 0.57 -15.43
CA ASN A 117 12.92 1.83 -15.29
C ASN A 117 12.72 2.73 -16.53
N ALA A 118 12.86 2.17 -17.73
CA ALA A 118 12.67 2.91 -18.97
C ALA A 118 11.25 3.48 -19.11
N GLU A 119 10.24 2.77 -18.61
CA GLU A 119 8.86 3.25 -18.61
C GLU A 119 8.64 4.39 -17.62
N ILE A 120 9.23 4.34 -16.42
CA ILE A 120 9.22 5.48 -15.49
C ILE A 120 9.87 6.70 -16.13
N ASP A 121 11.04 6.53 -16.75
CA ASP A 121 11.73 7.64 -17.41
C ASP A 121 10.89 8.23 -18.54
N ARG A 122 10.21 7.38 -19.32
CA ARG A 122 9.27 7.82 -20.37
C ARG A 122 8.13 8.64 -19.78
N LEU A 123 7.48 8.15 -18.73
CA LEU A 123 6.36 8.86 -18.08
C LEU A 123 6.78 10.23 -17.53
N ILE A 124 8.00 10.35 -17.01
CA ILE A 124 8.56 11.63 -16.54
C ILE A 124 8.85 12.56 -17.73
N ARG A 125 9.56 12.07 -18.76
CA ARG A 125 9.91 12.87 -19.96
C ARG A 125 8.66 13.39 -20.67
N ASP A 126 7.65 12.55 -20.79
CA ASP A 126 6.36 12.88 -21.42
C ASP A 126 5.45 13.72 -20.50
N LYS A 127 5.88 14.01 -19.27
CA LYS A 127 5.14 14.77 -18.25
C LYS A 127 3.78 14.14 -17.89
N VAL A 128 3.66 12.82 -18.03
CA VAL A 128 2.47 12.05 -17.64
C VAL A 128 2.40 11.92 -16.12
N VAL A 129 3.56 11.73 -15.50
CA VAL A 129 3.73 11.73 -14.04
C VAL A 129 4.79 12.76 -13.69
N ASP A 130 4.75 13.24 -12.45
CA ASP A 130 5.76 14.14 -11.90
C ASP A 130 6.05 13.73 -10.46
N PHE A 131 7.21 14.16 -9.95
CA PHE A 131 7.51 14.04 -8.55
C PHE A 131 6.49 14.85 -7.73
N ASN A 132 6.16 14.34 -6.56
CA ASN A 132 5.36 15.08 -5.59
C ASN A 132 6.07 16.39 -5.18
N PHE A 133 5.41 17.21 -4.36
CA PHE A 133 5.95 18.50 -3.90
C PHE A 133 7.33 18.43 -3.20
N THR A 134 7.76 17.25 -2.73
CA THR A 134 9.11 17.07 -2.15
C THR A 134 10.18 16.75 -3.18
N GLY A 135 9.80 16.49 -4.45
CA GLY A 135 10.71 16.14 -5.53
C GLY A 135 11.28 14.72 -5.46
N ARG A 136 10.68 13.82 -4.67
CA ARG A 136 11.30 12.53 -4.30
C ARG A 136 10.52 11.29 -4.69
N LYS A 137 9.19 11.39 -4.76
CA LYS A 137 8.34 10.23 -5.03
C LYS A 137 7.31 10.50 -6.10
N ILE A 138 7.07 9.48 -6.92
CA ILE A 138 6.00 9.43 -7.90
C ILE A 138 4.91 8.51 -7.34
N MET A 139 3.72 9.07 -7.15
CA MET A 139 2.59 8.36 -6.56
C MET A 139 1.74 7.74 -7.67
N PHE A 140 1.29 6.49 -7.47
CA PHE A 140 0.30 5.84 -8.34
C PHE A 140 0.71 5.75 -9.82
N ALA A 141 2.01 5.62 -10.13
CA ALA A 141 2.50 5.53 -11.51
C ALA A 141 1.83 4.38 -12.30
N PHE A 142 1.40 3.32 -11.61
CA PHE A 142 0.70 2.18 -12.22
C PHE A 142 -0.68 2.52 -12.82
N HIS A 143 -1.29 3.66 -12.48
CA HIS A 143 -2.51 4.12 -13.14
C HIS A 143 -2.25 4.68 -14.55
N HIS A 144 -0.99 4.95 -14.88
CA HIS A 144 -0.58 5.65 -16.09
C HIS A 144 0.21 4.77 -17.08
N SER A 145 0.43 3.50 -16.73
CA SER A 145 1.17 2.56 -17.56
C SER A 145 0.68 1.13 -17.34
N GLU A 146 0.28 0.47 -18.42
CA GLU A 146 -0.09 -0.96 -18.38
C GLU A 146 1.11 -1.84 -18.00
N LEU A 147 2.34 -1.45 -18.35
CA LEU A 147 3.55 -2.15 -17.93
C LEU A 147 3.70 -2.10 -16.40
N LEU A 148 3.61 -0.90 -15.81
CA LEU A 148 3.69 -0.74 -14.36
C LEU A 148 2.49 -1.40 -13.65
N ARG A 149 1.31 -1.35 -14.26
CA ARG A 149 0.11 -2.03 -13.76
C ARG A 149 0.30 -3.55 -13.72
N LYS A 150 0.86 -4.14 -14.77
CA LYS A 150 1.21 -5.56 -14.83
C LYS A 150 2.13 -5.94 -13.66
N TYR A 151 3.20 -5.18 -13.42
CA TYR A 151 4.18 -5.52 -12.37
C TYR A 151 3.70 -5.24 -10.95
N THR A 152 2.90 -4.19 -10.74
CA THR A 152 2.26 -3.97 -9.42
C THR A 152 1.24 -5.05 -9.09
N HIS A 153 0.65 -5.71 -10.10
CA HIS A 153 -0.29 -6.82 -9.94
C HIS A 153 0.35 -8.21 -10.17
N ASP A 154 1.68 -8.29 -10.16
CA ASP A 154 2.40 -9.53 -10.44
C ASP A 154 2.12 -10.60 -9.38
N ARG A 155 1.78 -11.81 -9.82
CA ARG A 155 1.44 -12.90 -8.91
C ARG A 155 2.64 -13.44 -8.16
N ARG A 156 3.86 -13.26 -8.66
CA ARG A 156 5.09 -13.60 -7.93
C ARG A 156 5.20 -12.84 -6.59
N ILE A 157 4.65 -11.64 -6.51
CA ILE A 157 4.58 -10.85 -5.26
C ILE A 157 3.29 -11.15 -4.52
N LEU A 158 2.17 -11.02 -5.21
CA LEU A 158 0.87 -11.06 -4.55
C LEU A 158 0.54 -12.46 -4.00
N ASP A 159 1.02 -13.56 -4.59
CA ASP A 159 0.80 -14.91 -4.05
C ASP A 159 1.50 -15.08 -2.69
N VAL A 160 2.69 -14.48 -2.54
CA VAL A 160 3.41 -14.43 -1.27
C VAL A 160 2.63 -13.62 -0.24
N MET A 161 2.13 -12.44 -0.61
CA MET A 161 1.31 -11.62 0.29
C MET A 161 -0.01 -12.30 0.67
N ASP A 162 -0.67 -12.94 -0.30
CA ASP A 162 -1.93 -13.65 -0.09
C ASP A 162 -1.75 -14.79 0.91
N PHE A 163 -0.63 -15.50 0.79
CA PHE A 163 -0.23 -16.56 1.71
C PHE A 163 0.07 -16.02 3.11
N LEU A 164 0.99 -15.06 3.24
CA LEU A 164 1.38 -14.49 4.53
C LEU A 164 0.19 -13.91 5.29
N LEU A 165 -0.69 -13.18 4.60
CA LEU A 165 -1.82 -12.50 5.23
C LEU A 165 -3.08 -13.39 5.31
N GLY A 166 -3.03 -14.60 4.75
CA GLY A 166 -4.13 -15.57 4.73
C GLY A 166 -5.38 -15.07 3.98
N LYS A 167 -5.23 -14.07 3.11
CA LYS A 167 -6.33 -13.37 2.44
C LYS A 167 -5.86 -12.84 1.09
N ARG A 168 -6.78 -12.76 0.13
CA ARG A 168 -6.48 -12.18 -1.18
C ARG A 168 -6.24 -10.67 -1.10
N MET A 169 -5.01 -10.28 -1.38
CA MET A 169 -4.52 -8.92 -1.39
C MET A 169 -4.89 -8.19 -2.68
N LYS A 170 -5.04 -6.89 -2.53
CA LYS A 170 -5.33 -5.96 -3.62
C LYS A 170 -4.34 -4.82 -3.54
N VAL A 171 -3.81 -4.45 -4.70
CA VAL A 171 -2.98 -3.25 -4.84
C VAL A 171 -3.84 -2.04 -4.51
N PHE A 172 -3.40 -1.24 -3.54
CA PHE A 172 -4.07 0.01 -3.17
C PHE A 172 -3.28 1.24 -3.62
N GLN A 173 -1.95 1.14 -3.65
CA GLN A 173 -1.04 2.25 -3.95
C GLN A 173 0.29 1.74 -4.48
N SER A 174 0.96 2.57 -5.27
CA SER A 174 2.38 2.44 -5.55
C SER A 174 3.09 3.76 -5.21
N ILE A 175 4.34 3.64 -4.79
CA ILE A 175 5.26 4.76 -4.63
C ILE A 175 6.55 4.36 -5.35
N ASN A 176 6.98 5.20 -6.29
CA ASN A 176 8.23 5.02 -7.01
C ASN A 176 9.23 6.08 -6.55
N PHE A 177 10.45 5.65 -6.23
CA PHE A 177 11.58 6.50 -5.83
C PHE A 177 12.70 6.39 -6.86
N LEU A 178 13.53 7.43 -6.98
CA LEU A 178 14.72 7.40 -7.83
C LEU A 178 15.83 6.53 -7.23
N THR A 179 16.04 6.66 -5.91
CA THR A 179 17.12 5.97 -5.19
C THR A 179 16.62 5.45 -3.84
N GLY A 180 16.41 4.14 -3.72
CA GLY A 180 15.98 3.49 -2.47
C GLY A 180 14.74 4.12 -1.83
N SER A 181 14.42 3.75 -0.59
CA SER A 181 13.42 4.48 0.18
C SER A 181 14.04 5.78 0.70
N GLU A 182 13.64 6.92 0.15
CA GLU A 182 14.07 8.26 0.60
C GLU A 182 13.22 8.79 1.77
N GLN A 183 12.58 7.89 2.51
CA GLN A 183 11.70 8.21 3.63
C GLN A 183 12.41 7.98 4.97
N HIS A 184 12.05 8.79 5.97
CA HIS A 184 12.45 8.53 7.35
C HIS A 184 11.86 7.19 7.84
N ALA A 185 12.46 6.59 8.86
CA ALA A 185 11.92 5.38 9.48
C ALA A 185 10.48 5.63 9.98
N HIS A 186 9.55 4.77 9.55
CA HIS A 186 8.13 4.80 9.93
C HIS A 186 7.51 3.40 9.75
N SER A 187 6.30 3.22 10.29
CA SER A 187 5.41 2.12 9.91
C SER A 187 4.37 2.66 8.94
N ASP A 188 4.14 1.93 7.85
CA ASP A 188 3.00 2.16 6.95
C ASP A 188 1.65 1.80 7.60
#